data_AF-A0A4U7B0W1-F1
#
_entry.id   AF-A0A4U7B0W1-F1
#
_cell.length_a   1.000
_cell.length_b   1.000
_cell.length_c   1.000
_cell.angle_alpha   90.00
_cell.angle_beta   90.00
_cell.angle_gamma   90.00
#
_symmetry.space_group_name_H-M   'P 1'
#
loop_
_entity.id
_entity.type
_entity.pdbx_description
1 polymer ?
#
loop_
_entity_poly.entity_id
_entity_poly.type
_entity_poly.pdbx_seq_one_letter_code
_entity_poly.pdbx_strand_id
1 'polypeptide(L)'
;MPYPYDHHLYYKDADMLRFQPCAAYARFFSASRKVLSDQPKVKQTRSHAKSDFERRIELLEGQQGRSREWYPRFDGPPNATIWTKIETAKKTAMRLSPGTSDTKAPVSVSGRVRSVRVASSKLVFVDIERNGHTIQVVFNLGSMHADTANDQAKAAFRKSVRRGDWLTATGYAHKTGSGEPSLAATCLPKLDSPSLHQIPAALEDAETKARKPHVNMLVDPAELQTHVMRGRIEQHIITWLAQKGYNKVNTPILTSGAGGAVAKPFETVAAEMSNTKLNLRIAPELWLKRLIVGGMDKVFELGPAFRNEGMFLTSVDSTHNPEFTMCEFYATFTTIEALMIQTESLLHNMFTFLASLPHEMTSHLPDSIVHRNFSGIQLDPYFPDRFARLPFIPTLEQAMARPLPDLSSSTAHTDLLDLFKHVELPLPSNQTVPNLLDALSSHYIEPLCTEPTFITEHPAALSPLSKSFTCPITGQLVSARAELFIEGREYANMYEEENSPFEQRRKFEEQLEYRRQVDPDCEAEIDESYLEVLEWGLPPTGGWGMGIDRLVMLFTGRKRIGDVLPFGTLRNVVGLRGRWRGD
;
A
#
# COMPACT_ATOMS: atom_id res chain seq x y z
N MET A 1 43.46 -42.16 16.44
CA MET A 1 43.60 -43.38 17.29
C MET A 1 43.61 -42.95 18.75
N PRO A 2 43.05 -43.75 19.67
CA PRO A 2 41.81 -43.37 20.37
C PRO A 2 41.87 -43.49 21.91
N TYR A 3 40.75 -43.13 22.56
CA TYR A 3 40.27 -43.55 23.91
C TYR A 3 40.94 -42.95 25.16
N PRO A 4 40.38 -43.13 26.39
CA PRO A 4 38.97 -43.24 26.84
C PRO A 4 38.66 -42.55 28.21
N TYR A 5 37.36 -42.52 28.57
CA TYR A 5 36.70 -42.68 29.89
C TYR A 5 37.50 -42.57 31.20
N ASP A 6 36.92 -41.89 32.22
CA ASP A 6 36.32 -42.63 33.34
C ASP A 6 35.28 -41.85 34.17
N HIS A 7 34.28 -42.59 34.63
CA HIS A 7 33.21 -42.17 35.54
C HIS A 7 33.56 -42.54 36.99
N HIS A 8 32.87 -41.87 37.92
CA HIS A 8 32.58 -42.25 39.32
C HIS A 8 33.29 -41.42 40.40
N LEU A 9 32.50 -40.67 41.17
CA LEU A 9 32.14 -41.07 42.54
C LEU A 9 30.98 -40.23 43.09
N TYR A 10 30.12 -40.93 43.83
CA TYR A 10 28.83 -40.52 44.39
C TYR A 10 28.96 -39.74 45.71
N TYR A 11 28.07 -38.74 45.86
CA TYR A 11 27.33 -38.27 47.04
C TYR A 11 27.98 -38.14 48.42
N LYS A 12 27.86 -36.94 49.01
CA LYS A 12 27.39 -36.72 50.39
C LYS A 12 26.88 -35.29 50.60
N ASP A 13 25.60 -35.19 50.99
CA ASP A 13 24.91 -34.21 51.86
C ASP A 13 25.02 -32.70 51.54
N ALA A 14 24.03 -31.83 51.67
CA ALA A 14 22.58 -31.85 51.84
C ALA A 14 22.12 -30.38 51.64
N ASP A 15 20.96 -30.20 51.01
CA ASP A 15 20.04 -29.05 51.05
C ASP A 15 20.47 -27.59 50.76
N MET A 16 19.56 -26.96 50.01
CA MET A 16 19.39 -25.54 49.69
C MET A 16 20.27 -24.93 48.60
N LEU A 17 19.76 -24.95 47.37
CA LEU A 17 19.61 -23.76 46.52
C LEU A 17 18.62 -24.06 45.38
N ARG A 18 17.46 -23.40 45.42
CA ARG A 18 16.45 -23.43 44.35
C ARG A 18 17.02 -22.73 43.11
N PHE A 19 17.29 -23.49 42.05
CA PHE A 19 17.48 -22.93 40.71
C PHE A 19 16.15 -23.01 39.94
N GLN A 20 15.53 -21.84 39.72
CA GLN A 20 14.45 -21.68 38.75
C GLN A 20 15.03 -21.73 37.33
N PRO A 21 14.48 -22.52 36.39
CA PRO A 21 14.70 -22.31 34.97
C PRO A 21 13.91 -21.07 34.53
N CYS A 22 14.62 -20.09 33.96
CA CYS A 22 14.06 -18.90 33.32
C CYS A 22 13.01 -19.28 32.26
N ALA A 23 11.74 -19.05 32.58
CA ALA A 23 10.65 -19.08 31.62
C ALA A 23 10.55 -17.74 30.88
N ALA A 24 11.23 -17.62 29.74
CA ALA A 24 11.07 -16.50 28.81
C ALA A 24 9.81 -16.63 27.90
N TYR A 25 8.94 -17.61 28.17
CA TYR A 25 7.82 -17.98 27.29
C TYR A 25 6.46 -17.87 27.99
N ALA A 26 6.14 -16.72 28.61
CA ALA A 26 4.80 -16.48 29.17
C ALA A 26 4.46 -15.00 29.41
N ARG A 27 4.77 -14.08 28.49
CA ARG A 27 4.39 -12.65 28.60
C ARG A 27 3.53 -12.13 27.46
N PHE A 28 2.65 -12.97 26.92
CA PHE A 28 1.51 -12.49 26.13
C PHE A 28 0.27 -13.22 26.65
N PHE A 29 -0.46 -12.60 27.57
CA PHE A 29 -1.90 -12.77 27.86
C PHE A 29 -2.20 -12.26 29.28
N SER A 30 -2.21 -10.94 29.49
CA SER A 30 -2.89 -10.36 30.65
C SER A 30 -3.34 -8.92 30.41
N ALA A 31 -4.39 -8.74 29.61
CA ALA A 31 -5.24 -7.56 29.69
C ALA A 31 -6.54 -7.85 28.95
N SER A 32 -7.53 -8.41 29.66
CA SER A 32 -8.99 -8.30 29.42
C SER A 32 -9.72 -9.42 30.18
N ARG A 33 -9.83 -9.30 31.51
CA ARG A 33 -10.74 -10.15 32.30
C ARG A 33 -11.66 -9.39 33.25
N LYS A 34 -11.81 -8.08 33.05
CA LYS A 34 -12.72 -7.23 33.81
C LYS A 34 -13.33 -6.17 32.89
N VAL A 35 -14.29 -6.55 32.06
CA VAL A 35 -15.49 -5.76 31.67
C VAL A 35 -16.47 -6.73 30.98
N LEU A 36 -17.01 -7.71 31.72
CA LEU A 36 -18.16 -8.52 31.28
C LEU A 36 -18.99 -8.88 32.53
N SER A 37 -19.37 -7.88 33.31
CA SER A 37 -20.40 -8.01 34.33
C SER A 37 -20.98 -6.62 34.58
N ASP A 38 -21.85 -6.18 33.68
CA ASP A 38 -23.00 -5.30 33.95
C ASP A 38 -23.54 -4.79 32.61
N GLN A 39 -24.47 -5.56 32.05
CA GLN A 39 -25.40 -5.08 31.04
C GLN A 39 -26.80 -5.25 31.65
N PRO A 40 -27.65 -4.21 31.67
CA PRO A 40 -28.99 -4.31 32.23
C PRO A 40 -29.81 -5.31 31.41
N LYS A 41 -30.51 -6.22 32.10
CA LYS A 41 -31.42 -7.19 31.48
C LYS A 41 -32.58 -6.48 30.80
N VAL A 42 -32.46 -6.21 29.49
CA VAL A 42 -33.60 -5.82 28.66
C VAL A 42 -34.45 -7.07 28.43
N LYS A 43 -35.67 -7.07 28.97
CA LYS A 43 -36.71 -8.04 28.58
C LYS A 43 -37.05 -7.81 27.11
N GLN A 44 -36.57 -8.68 26.22
CA GLN A 44 -37.05 -8.74 24.84
C GLN A 44 -37.94 -9.96 24.65
N THR A 45 -39.24 -9.74 24.75
CA THR A 45 -40.27 -10.56 24.12
C THR A 45 -40.29 -10.21 22.63
N ARG A 46 -39.66 -11.04 21.78
CA ARG A 46 -39.92 -11.19 20.33
C ARG A 46 -39.15 -12.41 19.83
N SER A 47 -39.83 -13.35 19.17
CA SER A 47 -39.21 -14.50 18.53
C SER A 47 -38.34 -14.03 17.36
N HIS A 48 -37.07 -13.72 17.61
CA HIS A 48 -36.12 -13.40 16.55
C HIS A 48 -35.79 -14.68 15.78
N ALA A 49 -36.04 -14.68 14.48
CA ALA A 49 -35.54 -15.71 13.58
C ALA A 49 -34.00 -15.77 13.69
N LYS A 50 -33.45 -16.97 13.87
CA LYS A 50 -32.00 -17.17 14.01
C LYS A 50 -31.26 -16.55 12.82
N SER A 51 -30.20 -15.81 13.10
CA SER A 51 -29.34 -15.23 12.06
C SER A 51 -28.69 -16.34 11.20
N ASP A 52 -28.26 -16.02 9.98
CA ASP A 52 -27.53 -16.97 9.11
C ASP A 52 -26.30 -17.54 9.83
N PHE A 53 -25.61 -16.68 10.59
CA PHE A 53 -24.44 -17.03 11.39
C PHE A 53 -24.76 -18.07 12.48
N GLU A 54 -25.82 -17.85 13.26
CA GLU A 54 -26.25 -18.79 14.32
C GLU A 54 -26.66 -20.14 13.73
N ARG A 55 -27.43 -20.13 12.63
CA ARG A 55 -27.82 -21.36 11.92
C ARG A 55 -26.60 -22.12 11.39
N ARG A 56 -25.57 -21.40 10.94
CA ARG A 56 -24.33 -21.99 10.43
C ARG A 56 -23.54 -22.67 11.55
N ILE A 57 -23.46 -22.06 12.73
CA ILE A 57 -22.80 -22.66 13.89
C ILE A 57 -23.51 -23.94 14.33
N GLU A 58 -24.84 -23.89 14.50
CA GLU A 58 -25.63 -25.06 14.90
C GLU A 58 -25.48 -26.24 13.93
N LEU A 59 -25.40 -25.95 12.63
CA LEU A 59 -25.19 -26.96 11.60
C LEU A 59 -23.81 -27.63 11.72
N LEU A 60 -22.76 -26.86 12.05
CA LEU A 60 -21.40 -27.39 12.21
C LEU A 60 -21.26 -28.20 13.51
N GLU A 61 -21.87 -27.72 14.61
CA GLU A 61 -21.93 -28.42 15.91
C GLU A 61 -22.69 -29.75 15.82
N GLY A 62 -23.77 -29.79 15.06
CA GLY A 62 -24.54 -31.01 14.84
C GLY A 62 -23.83 -32.08 13.99
N GLN A 63 -22.76 -31.72 13.27
CA GLN A 63 -22.05 -32.65 12.38
C GLN A 63 -20.73 -33.19 12.96
N GLN A 64 -20.02 -32.36 13.74
CA GLN A 64 -18.75 -32.72 14.37
C GLN A 64 -18.74 -32.10 15.77
N GLY A 65 -18.71 -32.93 16.80
CA GLY A 65 -18.97 -32.52 18.19
C GLY A 65 -17.96 -31.57 18.83
N ARG A 66 -16.99 -31.01 18.07
CA ARG A 66 -15.97 -30.06 18.56
C ARG A 66 -15.53 -29.07 17.45
N SER A 67 -15.39 -27.79 17.79
CA SER A 67 -14.98 -26.75 16.82
C SER A 67 -13.60 -26.95 16.20
N ARG A 68 -12.69 -27.68 16.87
CA ARG A 68 -11.34 -27.96 16.37
C ARG A 68 -11.33 -28.84 15.11
N GLU A 69 -12.37 -29.62 14.88
CA GLU A 69 -12.46 -30.49 13.71
C GLU A 69 -12.86 -29.72 12.44
N TRP A 70 -13.52 -28.55 12.59
CA TRP A 70 -13.86 -27.65 11.47
C TRP A 70 -12.68 -26.80 11.00
N TYR A 71 -11.66 -26.66 11.84
CA TYR A 71 -10.44 -25.91 11.57
C TYR A 71 -9.23 -26.84 11.73
N PRO A 72 -9.12 -27.89 10.88
CA PRO A 72 -8.04 -28.83 10.99
C PRO A 72 -6.70 -28.13 10.77
N ARG A 73 -5.63 -28.69 11.36
CA ARG A 73 -4.28 -28.29 10.95
C ARG A 73 -4.07 -28.65 9.48
N PHE A 74 -3.32 -27.81 8.79
CA PHE A 74 -3.00 -28.02 7.41
C PHE A 74 -1.82 -29.00 7.31
N ASP A 75 -2.12 -30.27 7.07
CA ASP A 75 -1.14 -31.38 7.12
C ASP A 75 -0.48 -31.67 5.75
N GLY A 76 -0.61 -30.76 4.77
CA GLY A 76 -0.14 -31.01 3.41
C GLY A 76 -1.05 -31.97 2.62
N PRO A 77 -0.62 -32.43 1.44
CA PRO A 77 -1.45 -33.30 0.62
C PRO A 77 -1.40 -34.73 1.20
N PRO A 78 -2.44 -35.54 1.04
CA PRO A 78 -2.36 -36.96 1.41
C PRO A 78 -1.23 -37.65 0.64
N ASN A 79 -0.54 -38.59 1.30
CA ASN A 79 0.61 -39.32 0.75
C ASN A 79 0.32 -39.84 -0.67
N ALA A 80 1.27 -39.64 -1.60
CA ALA A 80 1.20 -39.92 -3.04
C ALA A 80 0.50 -38.87 -3.94
N THR A 81 0.07 -37.72 -3.41
CA THR A 81 -0.60 -36.67 -4.20
C THR A 81 0.27 -35.41 -4.38
N ILE A 82 0.26 -34.84 -5.59
CA ILE A 82 1.00 -33.60 -5.88
C ILE A 82 0.08 -32.38 -5.67
N TRP A 83 0.52 -31.43 -4.84
CA TRP A 83 -0.11 -30.12 -4.76
C TRP A 83 0.03 -29.39 -6.09
N THR A 84 -1.11 -29.04 -6.67
CA THR A 84 -1.14 -28.41 -7.99
C THR A 84 -1.89 -27.08 -7.90
N LYS A 85 -1.36 -26.05 -8.58
CA LYS A 85 -2.08 -24.78 -8.74
C LYS A 85 -3.35 -25.04 -9.55
N ILE A 86 -4.45 -24.36 -9.22
CA ILE A 86 -5.72 -24.47 -9.95
C ILE A 86 -5.50 -24.24 -11.45
N GLU A 87 -4.70 -23.24 -11.82
CA GLU A 87 -4.33 -22.95 -13.21
C GLU A 87 -3.69 -24.15 -13.93
N THR A 88 -2.71 -24.81 -13.29
CA THR A 88 -2.03 -25.98 -13.84
C THR A 88 -2.99 -27.15 -14.01
N ALA A 89 -3.81 -27.43 -13.00
CA ALA A 89 -4.82 -28.50 -13.07
C ALA A 89 -5.83 -28.24 -14.20
N LYS A 90 -6.27 -26.98 -14.35
CA LYS A 90 -7.18 -26.54 -15.41
C LYS A 90 -6.55 -26.71 -16.80
N LYS A 91 -5.29 -26.31 -16.98
CA LYS A 91 -4.55 -26.49 -18.25
C LYS A 91 -4.41 -27.96 -18.62
N THR A 92 -4.14 -28.84 -17.65
CA THR A 92 -4.09 -30.29 -17.88
C THR A 92 -5.46 -30.81 -18.30
N ALA A 93 -6.53 -30.45 -17.58
CA ALA A 93 -7.89 -30.85 -17.90
C ALA A 93 -8.35 -30.36 -19.29
N MET A 94 -7.97 -29.15 -19.71
CA MET A 94 -8.32 -28.60 -21.02
C MET A 94 -7.79 -29.43 -22.19
N ARG A 95 -6.61 -30.06 -22.04
CA ARG A 95 -5.96 -30.90 -23.06
C ARG A 95 -6.61 -32.27 -23.25
N LEU A 96 -7.49 -32.67 -22.34
CA LEU A 96 -8.18 -33.97 -22.40
C LEU A 96 -9.35 -33.93 -23.41
N SER A 97 -9.73 -35.12 -23.90
CA SER A 97 -10.96 -35.30 -24.67
C SER A 97 -12.18 -35.22 -23.74
N PRO A 98 -13.34 -34.71 -24.20
CA PRO A 98 -14.55 -34.69 -23.39
C PRO A 98 -14.90 -36.08 -22.83
N GLY A 99 -15.23 -36.13 -21.53
CA GLY A 99 -15.54 -37.36 -20.80
C GLY A 99 -14.34 -38.15 -20.29
N THR A 100 -13.10 -37.71 -20.54
CA THR A 100 -11.89 -38.44 -20.13
C THR A 100 -11.22 -37.84 -18.89
N SER A 101 -10.53 -38.69 -18.13
CA SER A 101 -9.75 -38.32 -16.94
C SER A 101 -8.30 -38.73 -17.11
N ASP A 102 -7.37 -37.89 -16.65
CA ASP A 102 -5.96 -38.23 -16.57
C ASP A 102 -5.69 -39.05 -15.29
N THR A 103 -5.74 -40.38 -15.42
CA THR A 103 -5.57 -41.32 -14.31
C THR A 103 -4.10 -41.55 -13.91
N LYS A 104 -3.14 -40.86 -14.54
CA LYS A 104 -1.70 -41.09 -14.31
C LYS A 104 -1.22 -40.65 -12.94
N ALA A 105 -1.74 -39.53 -12.41
CA ALA A 105 -1.37 -39.03 -11.10
C ALA A 105 -2.54 -38.25 -10.46
N PRO A 106 -2.94 -38.58 -9.22
CA PRO A 106 -3.90 -37.77 -8.49
C PRO A 106 -3.24 -36.43 -8.10
N VAL A 107 -4.03 -35.36 -8.15
CA VAL A 107 -3.63 -34.01 -7.75
C VAL A 107 -4.55 -33.47 -6.67
N SER A 108 -3.98 -32.68 -5.76
CA SER A 108 -4.73 -31.94 -4.75
C SER A 108 -4.79 -30.46 -5.12
N VAL A 109 -5.99 -29.89 -5.02
CA VAL A 109 -6.27 -28.46 -5.21
C VAL A 109 -7.03 -27.93 -4.00
N SER A 110 -6.63 -26.77 -3.50
CA SER A 110 -7.37 -26.05 -2.46
C SER A 110 -7.84 -24.72 -2.99
N GLY A 111 -9.05 -24.33 -2.59
CA GLY A 111 -9.63 -23.05 -2.96
C GLY A 111 -10.86 -22.72 -2.13
N ARG A 112 -11.34 -21.50 -2.32
CA ARG A 112 -12.59 -21.04 -1.74
C ARG A 112 -13.75 -21.45 -2.64
N VAL A 113 -14.82 -21.99 -2.05
CA VAL A 113 -16.04 -22.35 -2.76
C VAL A 113 -16.73 -21.10 -3.28
N ARG A 114 -16.85 -20.99 -4.60
CA ARG A 114 -17.59 -19.92 -5.28
C ARG A 114 -19.04 -20.30 -5.50
N SER A 115 -19.28 -21.55 -5.91
CA SER A 115 -20.62 -22.07 -6.21
C SER A 115 -20.72 -23.54 -5.80
N VAL A 116 -21.94 -23.96 -5.43
CA VAL A 116 -22.28 -25.37 -5.15
C VAL A 116 -23.54 -25.70 -5.95
N ARG A 117 -23.48 -26.74 -6.77
CA ARG A 117 -24.60 -27.24 -7.57
C ARG A 117 -24.81 -28.72 -7.27
N VAL A 118 -25.99 -29.06 -6.75
CA VAL A 118 -26.37 -30.44 -6.45
C VAL A 118 -27.24 -30.97 -7.58
N ALA A 119 -26.69 -31.84 -8.42
CA ALA A 119 -27.42 -32.41 -9.55
C ALA A 119 -28.25 -33.64 -9.15
N SER A 120 -27.78 -34.42 -8.18
CA SER A 120 -28.54 -35.53 -7.61
C SER A 120 -28.08 -35.82 -6.18
N SER A 121 -28.71 -36.80 -5.51
CA SER A 121 -28.22 -37.27 -4.22
C SER A 121 -26.81 -37.89 -4.27
N LYS A 122 -26.35 -38.26 -5.48
CA LYS A 122 -25.06 -38.91 -5.71
C LYS A 122 -24.04 -38.02 -6.42
N LEU A 123 -24.44 -36.84 -6.92
CA LEU A 123 -23.58 -35.99 -7.75
C LEU A 123 -23.66 -34.52 -7.32
N VAL A 124 -22.50 -33.98 -6.92
CA VAL A 124 -22.34 -32.58 -6.49
C VAL A 124 -21.20 -31.95 -7.27
N PHE A 125 -21.44 -30.76 -7.83
CA PHE A 125 -20.44 -29.93 -8.49
C PHE A 125 -20.11 -28.74 -7.59
N VAL A 126 -18.83 -28.50 -7.36
CA VAL A 126 -18.36 -27.38 -6.55
C VAL A 126 -17.31 -26.60 -7.33
N ASP A 127 -17.57 -25.33 -7.57
CA ASP A 127 -16.60 -24.46 -8.23
C ASP A 127 -15.73 -23.82 -7.15
N ILE A 128 -14.42 -24.08 -7.20
CA ILE A 128 -13.45 -23.49 -6.29
C ILE A 128 -12.61 -22.43 -6.98
N GLU A 129 -12.22 -21.41 -6.23
CA GLU A 129 -11.44 -20.28 -6.70
C GLU A 129 -10.21 -20.05 -5.82
N ARG A 130 -9.07 -19.77 -6.46
CA ARG A 130 -7.84 -19.33 -5.79
C ARG A 130 -6.98 -18.53 -6.78
N ASN A 131 -6.46 -17.39 -6.32
CA ASN A 131 -5.61 -16.49 -7.12
C ASN A 131 -6.23 -16.10 -8.47
N GLY A 132 -7.53 -15.82 -8.52
CA GLY A 132 -8.24 -15.47 -9.75
C GLY A 132 -8.54 -16.63 -10.69
N HIS A 133 -8.05 -17.85 -10.42
CA HIS A 133 -8.34 -19.03 -11.22
C HIS A 133 -9.46 -19.86 -10.61
N THR A 134 -10.36 -20.33 -11.46
CA THR A 134 -11.48 -21.20 -11.09
C THR A 134 -11.36 -22.58 -11.72
N ILE A 135 -11.73 -23.62 -10.98
CA ILE A 135 -11.90 -24.99 -11.48
C ILE A 135 -13.15 -25.63 -10.86
N GLN A 136 -13.88 -26.39 -11.65
CA GLN A 136 -14.99 -27.20 -11.19
C GLN A 136 -14.46 -28.49 -10.57
N VAL A 137 -14.98 -28.88 -9.41
CA VAL A 137 -14.71 -30.17 -8.78
C VAL A 137 -15.98 -31.01 -8.81
N VAL A 138 -15.88 -32.20 -9.38
CA VAL A 138 -16.99 -33.15 -9.54
C VAL A 138 -16.88 -34.20 -8.42
N PHE A 139 -17.85 -34.18 -7.51
CA PHE A 139 -17.98 -35.18 -6.45
C PHE A 139 -19.07 -36.19 -6.83
N ASN A 140 -18.66 -37.35 -7.35
CA ASN A 140 -19.56 -38.49 -7.53
C ASN A 140 -19.56 -39.36 -6.27
N LEU A 141 -20.47 -39.03 -5.35
CA LEU A 141 -20.63 -39.69 -4.05
C LEU A 141 -20.98 -41.18 -4.18
N GLY A 142 -21.55 -41.59 -5.32
CA GLY A 142 -21.93 -42.98 -5.60
C GLY A 142 -20.75 -43.88 -5.97
N SER A 143 -19.69 -43.33 -6.59
CA SER A 143 -18.51 -44.07 -7.02
C SER A 143 -17.27 -43.87 -6.12
N MET A 144 -17.39 -43.06 -5.06
CA MET A 144 -16.33 -42.87 -4.06
C MET A 144 -16.20 -44.11 -3.17
N HIS A 145 -14.97 -44.63 -3.04
CA HIS A 145 -14.65 -45.82 -2.26
C HIS A 145 -15.19 -45.73 -0.82
N ALA A 146 -15.83 -46.81 -0.35
CA ALA A 146 -16.44 -46.91 0.98
C ALA A 146 -15.45 -46.64 2.13
N ASP A 147 -14.16 -46.95 1.92
CA ASP A 147 -13.08 -46.73 2.90
C ASP A 147 -12.78 -45.25 3.19
N THR A 148 -13.24 -44.34 2.33
CA THR A 148 -12.95 -42.89 2.47
C THR A 148 -14.07 -42.09 3.12
N ALA A 149 -15.31 -42.62 3.19
CA ALA A 149 -16.45 -41.94 3.82
C ALA A 149 -17.70 -42.83 3.95
N ASN A 150 -18.31 -42.87 5.15
CA ASN A 150 -19.65 -43.48 5.34
C ASN A 150 -20.78 -42.61 4.73
N ASP A 151 -21.96 -43.19 4.52
CA ASP A 151 -23.11 -42.48 3.93
C ASP A 151 -23.54 -41.24 4.73
N GLN A 152 -23.31 -41.27 6.05
CA GLN A 152 -23.56 -40.14 6.95
C GLN A 152 -22.62 -38.95 6.65
N ALA A 153 -21.34 -39.19 6.40
CA ALA A 153 -20.35 -38.16 6.05
C ALA A 153 -20.64 -37.56 4.66
N LYS A 154 -21.06 -38.39 3.69
CA LYS A 154 -21.49 -37.93 2.37
C LYS A 154 -22.72 -37.02 2.46
N ALA A 155 -23.71 -37.40 3.27
CA ALA A 155 -24.90 -36.58 3.52
C ALA A 155 -24.59 -35.29 4.31
N ALA A 156 -23.67 -35.37 5.27
CA ALA A 156 -23.20 -34.22 6.05
C ALA A 156 -22.51 -33.20 5.15
N PHE A 157 -21.55 -33.63 4.32
CA PHE A 157 -20.86 -32.79 3.35
C PHE A 157 -21.84 -32.07 2.41
N ARG A 158 -22.79 -32.79 1.82
CA ARG A 158 -23.82 -32.20 0.94
C ARG A 158 -24.63 -31.09 1.62
N LYS A 159 -24.90 -31.23 2.93
CA LYS A 159 -25.67 -30.26 3.71
C LYS A 159 -24.81 -29.10 4.23
N SER A 160 -23.51 -29.30 4.42
CA SER A 160 -22.61 -28.31 5.02
C SER A 160 -21.82 -27.49 4.02
N VAL A 161 -21.50 -28.01 2.85
CA VAL A 161 -20.71 -27.24 1.87
C VAL A 161 -21.49 -26.01 1.39
N ARG A 162 -20.86 -24.85 1.47
CA ARG A 162 -21.46 -23.56 1.12
C ARG A 162 -20.47 -22.66 0.40
N ARG A 163 -20.99 -21.73 -0.40
CA ARG A 163 -20.24 -20.57 -0.89
C ARG A 163 -19.50 -19.86 0.25
N GLY A 164 -18.20 -19.66 0.07
CA GLY A 164 -17.29 -19.04 1.02
C GLY A 164 -16.43 -20.01 1.81
N ASP A 165 -16.80 -21.29 1.89
CA ASP A 165 -15.99 -22.30 2.57
C ASP A 165 -14.65 -22.50 1.87
N TRP A 166 -13.59 -22.78 2.63
CA TRP A 166 -12.33 -23.26 2.10
C TRP A 166 -12.27 -24.78 2.17
N LEU A 167 -11.97 -25.40 1.03
CA LEU A 167 -11.81 -26.84 0.96
C LEU A 167 -10.60 -27.25 0.13
N THR A 168 -10.12 -28.46 0.43
CA THR A 168 -9.13 -29.19 -0.34
C THR A 168 -9.80 -30.39 -0.98
N ALA A 169 -9.71 -30.48 -2.31
CA ALA A 169 -10.17 -31.62 -3.09
C ALA A 169 -8.98 -32.36 -3.69
N THR A 170 -9.04 -33.69 -3.66
CA THR A 170 -8.06 -34.58 -4.27
C THR A 170 -8.73 -35.45 -5.31
N GLY A 171 -8.11 -35.56 -6.48
CA GLY A 171 -8.66 -36.35 -7.57
C GLY A 171 -7.86 -36.27 -8.86
N TYR A 172 -8.48 -36.63 -9.96
CA TYR A 172 -7.85 -36.64 -11.29
C TYR A 172 -8.31 -35.45 -12.12
N ALA A 173 -7.41 -34.87 -12.92
CA ALA A 173 -7.82 -33.89 -13.92
C ALA A 173 -8.81 -34.54 -14.90
N HIS A 174 -9.94 -33.89 -15.15
CA HIS A 174 -11.06 -34.44 -15.90
C HIS A 174 -11.65 -33.38 -16.82
N LYS A 175 -12.21 -33.80 -17.95
CA LYS A 175 -13.02 -32.91 -18.79
C LYS A 175 -14.41 -33.49 -18.87
N THR A 176 -15.43 -32.74 -18.45
CA THR A 176 -16.81 -33.23 -18.46
C THR A 176 -17.30 -33.48 -19.88
N GLY A 177 -18.41 -34.20 -20.03
CA GLY A 177 -19.04 -34.42 -21.34
C GLY A 177 -19.45 -33.12 -22.03
N SER A 178 -19.73 -32.05 -21.28
CA SER A 178 -19.99 -30.70 -21.80
C SER A 178 -18.73 -29.92 -22.18
N GLY A 179 -17.54 -30.51 -22.00
CA GLY A 179 -16.26 -29.89 -22.34
C GLY A 179 -15.65 -28.99 -21.27
N GLU A 180 -16.25 -28.89 -20.08
CA GLU A 180 -15.76 -28.05 -18.98
C GLU A 180 -14.54 -28.71 -18.29
N PRO A 181 -13.43 -27.98 -18.06
CA PRO A 181 -12.27 -28.50 -17.36
C PRO A 181 -12.55 -28.60 -15.86
N SER A 182 -12.44 -29.81 -15.34
CA SER A 182 -12.84 -30.16 -13.98
C SER A 182 -11.81 -31.06 -13.28
N LEU A 183 -12.01 -31.27 -11.98
CA LEU A 183 -11.32 -32.28 -11.20
C LEU A 183 -12.33 -33.35 -10.77
N ALA A 184 -12.13 -34.60 -11.18
CA ALA A 184 -12.93 -35.71 -10.69
C ALA A 184 -12.41 -36.16 -9.32
N ALA A 185 -13.13 -35.81 -8.25
CA ALA A 185 -12.71 -36.09 -6.88
C ALA A 185 -12.76 -37.59 -6.56
N THR A 186 -11.69 -38.11 -5.95
CA THR A 186 -11.58 -39.52 -5.54
C THR A 186 -12.01 -39.76 -4.09
N CYS A 187 -11.97 -38.72 -3.26
CA CYS A 187 -12.35 -38.76 -1.85
C CYS A 187 -13.26 -37.56 -1.50
N LEU A 188 -13.91 -37.62 -0.33
CA LEU A 188 -14.56 -36.42 0.21
C LEU A 188 -13.54 -35.29 0.41
N PRO A 189 -13.94 -34.04 0.20
CA PRO A 189 -13.02 -32.93 0.37
C PRO A 189 -12.78 -32.68 1.87
N LYS A 190 -11.56 -32.27 2.19
CA LYS A 190 -11.23 -31.77 3.53
C LYS A 190 -11.73 -30.33 3.62
N LEU A 191 -12.64 -30.07 4.56
CA LEU A 191 -13.06 -28.70 4.89
C LEU A 191 -11.95 -28.06 5.73
N ASP A 192 -11.26 -27.07 5.17
CA ASP A 192 -10.11 -26.42 5.81
C ASP A 192 -10.54 -25.25 6.70
N SER A 193 -11.57 -24.50 6.28
CA SER A 193 -12.12 -23.40 7.06
C SER A 193 -13.54 -23.05 6.58
N PRO A 194 -14.60 -23.27 7.38
CA PRO A 194 -15.96 -22.89 6.98
C PRO A 194 -16.16 -21.37 7.01
N SER A 195 -16.94 -20.85 6.07
CA SER A 195 -17.49 -19.50 6.15
C SER A 195 -18.70 -19.50 7.07
N LEU A 196 -18.64 -18.71 8.14
CA LEU A 196 -19.75 -18.54 9.08
C LEU A 196 -20.79 -17.52 8.58
N HIS A 197 -20.38 -16.61 7.70
CA HIS A 197 -21.25 -15.59 7.11
C HIS A 197 -21.60 -15.92 5.65
N GLN A 198 -22.78 -15.47 5.23
CA GLN A 198 -23.11 -15.43 3.80
C GLN A 198 -22.28 -14.36 3.12
N ILE A 199 -21.55 -14.74 2.07
CA ILE A 199 -20.94 -13.76 1.16
C ILE A 199 -22.06 -13.14 0.33
N PRO A 200 -22.27 -11.81 0.39
CA PRO A 200 -23.30 -11.15 -0.39
C PRO A 200 -23.00 -11.25 -1.90
N ALA A 201 -24.03 -11.08 -2.72
CA ALA A 201 -23.85 -11.08 -4.18
C ALA A 201 -23.18 -9.79 -4.67
N ALA A 202 -23.53 -8.66 -4.05
CA ALA A 202 -22.98 -7.34 -4.30
C ALA A 202 -22.89 -6.57 -2.97
N LEU A 203 -21.98 -5.60 -2.89
CA LEU A 203 -22.02 -4.54 -1.90
C LEU A 203 -22.25 -3.25 -2.67
N GLU A 204 -23.37 -2.56 -2.44
CA GLU A 204 -23.67 -1.30 -3.12
C GLU A 204 -23.26 -0.09 -2.29
N ASP A 205 -23.56 -0.14 -0.99
CA ASP A 205 -23.30 0.95 -0.06
C ASP A 205 -21.80 1.19 0.18
N ALA A 206 -21.36 2.43 -0.07
CA ALA A 206 -19.97 2.85 0.06
C ALA A 206 -19.46 2.77 1.50
N GLU A 207 -20.32 3.04 2.49
CA GLU A 207 -19.96 2.95 3.91
C GLU A 207 -19.71 1.49 4.32
N THR A 208 -20.55 0.56 3.83
CA THR A 208 -20.38 -0.87 4.05
C THR A 208 -19.12 -1.42 3.38
N LYS A 209 -18.80 -0.97 2.16
CA LYS A 209 -17.53 -1.31 1.48
C LYS A 209 -16.34 -0.86 2.33
N ALA A 210 -16.37 0.38 2.81
CA ALA A 210 -15.33 0.95 3.67
C ALA A 210 -15.17 0.21 5.02
N ARG A 211 -16.28 -0.23 5.63
CA ARG A 211 -16.25 -0.98 6.90
C ARG A 211 -15.92 -2.47 6.74
N LYS A 212 -16.09 -3.02 5.55
CA LYS A 212 -15.82 -4.44 5.26
C LYS A 212 -14.98 -4.58 3.99
N PRO A 213 -13.74 -4.05 3.97
CA PRO A 213 -12.89 -4.09 2.79
C PRO A 213 -12.60 -5.53 2.34
N HIS A 214 -12.42 -6.45 3.30
CA HIS A 214 -12.25 -7.87 3.02
C HIS A 214 -13.48 -8.53 2.38
N VAL A 215 -14.70 -8.04 2.62
CA VAL A 215 -15.90 -8.52 1.92
C VAL A 215 -16.01 -7.87 0.55
N ASN A 216 -15.65 -6.59 0.43
CA ASN A 216 -15.59 -5.90 -0.85
C ASN A 216 -14.67 -6.64 -1.84
N MET A 217 -13.46 -7.00 -1.42
CA MET A 217 -12.51 -7.78 -2.23
C MET A 217 -13.00 -9.18 -2.62
N LEU A 218 -13.97 -9.76 -1.90
CA LEU A 218 -14.55 -11.07 -2.23
C LEU A 218 -15.68 -10.98 -3.26
N VAL A 219 -16.28 -9.79 -3.37
CA VAL A 219 -17.46 -9.54 -4.20
C VAL A 219 -17.06 -8.82 -5.48
N ASP A 220 -16.07 -7.95 -5.41
CA ASP A 220 -15.49 -7.21 -6.52
C ASP A 220 -14.04 -7.64 -6.78
N PRO A 221 -13.81 -8.48 -7.81
CA PRO A 221 -12.45 -8.87 -8.20
C PRO A 221 -11.57 -7.69 -8.63
N ALA A 222 -12.13 -6.60 -9.17
CA ALA A 222 -11.36 -5.46 -9.65
C ALA A 222 -10.67 -4.72 -8.49
N GLU A 223 -11.32 -4.64 -7.33
CA GLU A 223 -10.75 -4.10 -6.10
C GLU A 223 -9.55 -4.91 -5.63
N LEU A 224 -9.67 -6.24 -5.60
CA LEU A 224 -8.56 -7.12 -5.26
C LEU A 224 -7.39 -6.97 -6.25
N GLN A 225 -7.69 -6.92 -7.55
CA GLN A 225 -6.66 -6.77 -8.58
C GLN A 225 -5.94 -5.42 -8.49
N THR A 226 -6.64 -4.34 -8.10
CA THR A 226 -6.03 -3.01 -7.88
C THR A 226 -4.92 -3.09 -6.83
N HIS A 227 -5.13 -3.80 -5.73
CA HIS A 227 -4.10 -3.99 -4.70
C HIS A 227 -2.98 -4.95 -5.11
N VAL A 228 -3.31 -5.99 -5.92
CA VAL A 228 -2.28 -6.83 -6.54
C VAL A 228 -1.41 -5.98 -7.48
N MET A 229 -2.00 -5.05 -8.22
CA MET A 229 -1.30 -4.14 -9.11
C MET A 229 -0.39 -3.18 -8.37
N ARG A 230 -0.82 -2.63 -7.22
CA ARG A 230 0.05 -1.85 -6.33
C ARG A 230 1.36 -2.60 -6.02
N GLY A 231 1.25 -3.84 -5.54
CA GLY A 231 2.45 -4.62 -5.20
C GLY A 231 3.36 -4.90 -6.40
N ARG A 232 2.79 -5.03 -7.60
CA ARG A 232 3.57 -5.17 -8.85
C ARG A 232 4.28 -3.87 -9.24
N ILE A 233 3.61 -2.73 -9.12
CA ILE A 233 4.17 -1.39 -9.37
C ILE A 233 5.34 -1.14 -8.43
N GLU A 234 5.15 -1.35 -7.12
CA GLU A 234 6.22 -1.20 -6.11
C GLU A 234 7.42 -2.11 -6.41
N GLN A 235 7.18 -3.38 -6.73
CA GLN A 235 8.24 -4.32 -7.08
C GLN A 235 8.98 -3.91 -8.37
N HIS A 236 8.28 -3.34 -9.35
CA HIS A 236 8.89 -2.86 -10.58
C HIS A 236 9.81 -1.66 -10.29
N ILE A 237 9.38 -0.68 -9.49
CA ILE A 237 10.20 0.46 -9.08
C ILE A 237 11.48 0.00 -8.37
N ILE A 238 11.34 -0.92 -7.39
CA ILE A 238 12.49 -1.50 -6.66
C ILE A 238 13.47 -2.16 -7.63
N THR A 239 12.96 -2.93 -8.59
CA THR A 239 13.80 -3.66 -9.56
C THR A 239 14.50 -2.70 -10.52
N TRP A 240 13.79 -1.67 -11.00
CA TRP A 240 14.33 -0.65 -11.90
C TRP A 240 15.43 0.19 -11.24
N LEU A 241 15.22 0.62 -9.99
CA LEU A 241 16.24 1.33 -9.22
C LEU A 241 17.46 0.44 -8.93
N ALA A 242 17.24 -0.83 -8.56
CA ALA A 242 18.33 -1.78 -8.34
C ALA A 242 19.17 -2.01 -9.60
N GLN A 243 18.54 -2.10 -10.78
CA GLN A 243 19.25 -2.22 -12.07
C GLN A 243 20.11 -0.98 -12.40
N LYS A 244 19.74 0.20 -11.88
CA LYS A 244 20.51 1.45 -12.01
C LYS A 244 21.60 1.62 -10.93
N GLY A 245 21.77 0.62 -10.06
CA GLY A 245 22.78 0.59 -9.01
C GLY A 245 22.39 1.32 -7.72
N TYR A 246 21.10 1.61 -7.51
CA TYR A 246 20.63 2.17 -6.24
C TYR A 246 20.52 1.10 -5.16
N ASN A 247 20.95 1.43 -3.95
CA ASN A 247 20.81 0.57 -2.78
C ASN A 247 19.54 0.88 -2.01
N LYS A 248 18.70 -0.14 -1.78
CA LYS A 248 17.52 0.01 -0.94
C LYS A 248 17.92 0.11 0.53
N VAL A 249 17.41 1.12 1.22
CA VAL A 249 17.65 1.35 2.65
C VAL A 249 16.33 1.52 3.41
N ASN A 250 16.40 1.46 4.74
CA ASN A 250 15.29 1.72 5.64
C ASN A 250 15.77 2.66 6.74
N THR A 251 15.22 3.87 6.76
CA THR A 251 15.58 4.91 7.74
C THR A 251 14.59 4.93 8.93
N PRO A 252 14.94 5.57 10.06
CA PRO A 252 14.06 5.64 11.22
C PRO A 252 12.69 6.25 10.91
N ILE A 253 11.62 5.62 11.41
CA ILE A 253 10.24 6.14 11.32
C ILE A 253 9.91 7.09 12.49
N LEU A 254 10.49 6.82 13.67
CA LEU A 254 10.34 7.65 14.86
C LEU A 254 11.58 8.52 15.01
N THR A 255 11.38 9.83 15.15
CA THR A 255 12.46 10.82 15.25
C THR A 255 12.19 11.82 16.39
N SER A 256 13.22 12.42 16.94
CA SER A 256 13.09 13.49 17.96
C SER A 256 12.60 14.82 17.37
N GLY A 257 12.65 14.99 16.04
CA GLY A 257 12.16 16.16 15.30
C GLY A 257 11.63 15.75 13.92
N ALA A 258 10.71 16.54 13.35
CA ALA A 258 10.18 16.31 12.02
C ALA A 258 10.83 17.26 11.01
N GLY A 259 11.50 16.70 9.99
CA GLY A 259 12.18 17.44 8.93
C GLY A 259 12.08 16.73 7.57
N GLY A 260 12.58 17.36 6.51
CA GLY A 260 12.53 16.84 5.13
C GLY A 260 11.22 17.15 4.37
N ALA A 261 10.26 17.82 4.99
CA ALA A 261 9.08 18.36 4.30
C ALA A 261 8.46 19.50 5.12
N VAL A 262 7.57 20.27 4.49
CA VAL A 262 6.73 21.25 5.18
C VAL A 262 5.38 20.57 5.48
N ALA A 263 5.28 19.92 6.64
CA ALA A 263 4.09 19.19 7.05
C ALA A 263 3.97 19.13 8.58
N LYS A 264 2.74 19.06 9.10
CA LYS A 264 2.51 18.86 10.53
C LYS A 264 2.76 17.38 10.89
N PRO A 265 3.64 17.05 11.85
CA PRO A 265 3.90 15.65 12.21
C PRO A 265 2.83 15.06 13.12
N PHE A 266 2.81 13.73 13.21
CA PHE A 266 2.15 13.02 14.30
C PHE A 266 3.11 12.85 15.47
N GLU A 267 2.62 13.14 16.67
CA GLU A 267 3.43 13.17 17.88
C GLU A 267 3.10 11.94 18.75
N THR A 268 4.12 11.39 19.40
CA THR A 268 4.01 10.22 20.27
C THR A 268 5.09 10.24 21.36
N VAL A 269 5.04 9.28 22.27
CA VAL A 269 5.97 9.15 23.40
C VAL A 269 6.35 7.68 23.55
N ALA A 270 7.64 7.39 23.70
CA ALA A 270 8.10 6.05 24.04
C ALA A 270 7.99 5.80 25.55
N ALA A 271 7.55 4.61 25.96
CA ALA A 271 7.39 4.28 27.39
C ALA A 271 8.69 4.40 28.20
N GLU A 272 9.84 4.12 27.58
CA GLU A 272 11.16 4.23 28.19
C GLU A 272 11.66 5.67 28.27
N MET A 273 11.28 6.51 27.30
CA MET A 273 11.67 7.92 27.19
C MET A 273 10.43 8.80 27.33
N SER A 274 9.75 8.69 28.47
CA SER A 274 8.46 9.37 28.70
C SER A 274 8.55 10.89 28.64
N ASN A 275 9.75 11.43 28.85
CA ASN A 275 10.01 12.88 28.87
C ASN A 275 10.46 13.41 27.50
N THR A 276 10.58 12.54 26.48
CA THR A 276 11.00 12.93 25.14
C THR A 276 9.83 12.75 24.18
N LYS A 277 9.45 13.86 23.55
CA LYS A 277 8.45 13.85 22.49
C LYS A 277 9.08 13.27 21.22
N LEU A 278 8.42 12.28 20.64
CA LEU A 278 8.82 11.66 19.38
C LEU A 278 7.81 12.03 18.30
N ASN A 279 8.28 12.08 17.07
CA ASN A 279 7.49 12.38 15.89
C ASN A 279 7.56 11.19 14.93
N LEU A 280 6.45 10.89 14.26
CA LEU A 280 6.49 10.08 13.05
C LEU A 280 7.07 10.91 11.91
N ARG A 281 7.96 10.32 11.11
CA ARG A 281 8.62 11.00 10.00
C ARG A 281 7.60 11.51 8.96
N ILE A 282 7.85 12.72 8.47
CA ILE A 282 7.11 13.34 7.37
C ILE A 282 7.75 13.07 5.99
N ALA A 283 9.07 12.80 5.98
CA ALA A 283 9.88 12.39 4.84
C ALA A 283 11.18 11.69 5.34
N PRO A 284 11.78 10.75 4.58
CA PRO A 284 13.07 10.14 4.90
C PRO A 284 14.29 10.97 4.44
N GLU A 285 14.11 12.03 3.65
CA GLU A 285 15.13 12.89 3.04
C GLU A 285 16.42 13.10 3.86
N LEU A 286 16.31 13.65 5.08
CA LEU A 286 17.50 14.02 5.87
C LEU A 286 18.36 12.81 6.25
N TRP A 287 17.73 11.65 6.45
CA TRP A 287 18.43 10.41 6.73
C TRP A 287 19.09 9.83 5.48
N LEU A 288 18.45 9.96 4.32
CA LEU A 288 19.02 9.51 3.06
C LEU A 288 20.26 10.34 2.70
N LYS A 289 20.23 11.65 2.92
CA LYS A 289 21.42 12.51 2.76
C LYS A 289 22.56 12.16 3.72
N ARG A 290 22.25 11.79 4.97
CA ARG A 290 23.28 11.24 5.90
C ARG A 290 23.96 10.00 5.35
N LEU A 291 23.23 9.12 4.67
CA LEU A 291 23.82 7.91 4.05
C LEU A 291 24.71 8.25 2.85
N ILE A 292 24.36 9.29 2.08
CA ILE A 292 25.22 9.82 1.01
C ILE A 292 26.55 10.32 1.60
N VAL A 293 26.49 11.14 2.65
CA VAL A 293 27.70 11.61 3.37
C VAL A 293 28.50 10.43 3.94
N GLY A 294 27.80 9.38 4.39
CA GLY A 294 28.41 8.12 4.83
C GLY A 294 29.11 7.31 3.74
N GLY A 295 29.07 7.76 2.47
CA GLY A 295 29.80 7.16 1.35
C GLY A 295 28.95 6.28 0.43
N MET A 296 27.62 6.29 0.55
CA MET A 296 26.74 5.59 -0.40
C MET A 296 26.44 6.49 -1.60
N ASP A 297 26.90 6.14 -2.81
CA ASP A 297 26.67 6.99 -4.00
C ASP A 297 25.21 7.10 -4.44
N LYS A 298 24.44 6.02 -4.27
CA LYS A 298 23.05 5.91 -4.71
C LYS A 298 22.23 5.13 -3.70
N VAL A 299 21.23 5.79 -3.13
CA VAL A 299 20.32 5.20 -2.14
C VAL A 299 18.88 5.47 -2.51
N PHE A 300 17.99 4.56 -2.13
CA PHE A 300 16.56 4.81 -2.19
C PHE A 300 15.81 4.14 -1.05
N GLU A 301 14.69 4.74 -0.67
CA GLU A 301 13.74 4.15 0.25
C GLU A 301 12.35 4.19 -0.36
N LEU A 302 11.66 3.04 -0.32
CA LEU A 302 10.23 2.93 -0.58
C LEU A 302 9.58 2.58 0.75
N GLY A 303 8.85 3.53 1.34
CA GLY A 303 8.35 3.40 2.70
C GLY A 303 7.26 4.42 3.05
N PRO A 304 6.71 4.31 4.27
CA PRO A 304 5.63 5.17 4.71
C PRO A 304 6.14 6.55 5.14
N ALA A 305 5.29 7.57 4.95
CA ALA A 305 5.40 8.90 5.51
C ALA A 305 4.07 9.28 6.19
N PHE A 306 4.14 10.12 7.22
CA PHE A 306 3.01 10.44 8.08
C PHE A 306 2.84 11.96 8.20
N ARG A 307 1.72 12.48 7.72
CA ARG A 307 1.41 13.92 7.77
C ARG A 307 0.06 14.13 8.46
N ASN A 308 0.08 14.84 9.59
CA ASN A 308 -1.08 15.19 10.39
C ASN A 308 -1.74 16.47 9.84
N GLU A 309 -2.06 16.43 8.56
CA GLU A 309 -2.79 17.48 7.87
C GLU A 309 -4.28 17.14 7.90
N GLY A 310 -5.11 18.19 8.00
CA GLY A 310 -6.56 17.99 8.11
C GLY A 310 -7.13 17.42 6.82
N MET A 311 -7.82 16.27 6.90
CA MET A 311 -8.74 15.77 5.86
C MET A 311 -10.05 16.60 5.80
N PHE A 312 -9.93 17.89 6.08
CA PHE A 312 -11.04 18.81 6.29
C PHE A 312 -10.60 20.16 5.74
N LEU A 313 -10.89 20.39 4.47
CA LEU A 313 -11.70 21.50 3.99
C LEU A 313 -11.95 21.23 2.50
N THR A 314 -13.19 20.88 2.18
CA THR A 314 -13.76 20.55 0.85
C THR A 314 -13.63 19.08 0.38
N SER A 315 -14.66 18.65 -0.35
CA SER A 315 -14.81 17.39 -1.06
C SER A 315 -13.76 17.14 -2.18
N VAL A 316 -12.68 17.91 -2.17
CA VAL A 316 -11.60 17.93 -3.17
C VAL A 316 -10.38 17.12 -2.70
N ASP A 317 -10.22 16.85 -1.40
CA ASP A 317 -9.09 16.06 -0.88
C ASP A 317 -9.29 14.54 -1.00
N SER A 318 -9.50 14.08 -2.23
CA SER A 318 -9.55 12.65 -2.56
C SER A 318 -8.18 12.01 -2.75
N THR A 319 -7.09 12.79 -2.60
CA THR A 319 -5.73 12.41 -2.99
C THR A 319 -4.74 12.41 -1.82
N HIS A 320 -5.12 12.87 -0.63
CA HIS A 320 -4.28 12.79 0.57
C HIS A 320 -4.83 11.79 1.57
N ASN A 321 -3.93 11.09 2.24
CA ASN A 321 -4.22 10.26 3.40
C ASN A 321 -3.11 10.51 4.43
N PRO A 322 -3.41 10.58 5.73
CA PRO A 322 -2.40 10.91 6.74
C PRO A 322 -1.22 9.94 6.81
N GLU A 323 -1.42 8.68 6.39
CA GLU A 323 -0.35 7.74 6.08
C GLU A 323 -0.32 7.50 4.57
N PHE A 324 0.84 7.61 3.94
CA PHE A 324 0.99 7.30 2.52
C PHE A 324 2.37 6.71 2.26
N THR A 325 2.53 6.06 1.11
CA THR A 325 3.79 5.47 0.67
C THR A 325 4.45 6.39 -0.34
N MET A 326 5.71 6.69 -0.11
CA MET A 326 6.54 7.42 -1.07
C MET A 326 7.79 6.63 -1.39
N CYS A 327 8.33 6.89 -2.58
CA CYS A 327 9.67 6.48 -2.93
C CYS A 327 10.54 7.73 -3.02
N GLU A 328 11.63 7.75 -2.26
CA GLU A 328 12.67 8.76 -2.40
C GLU A 328 13.98 8.10 -2.82
N PHE A 329 14.73 8.75 -3.70
CA PHE A 329 16.09 8.33 -4.02
C PHE A 329 17.04 9.53 -4.11
N TYR A 330 18.30 9.28 -3.78
CA TYR A 330 19.37 10.25 -3.79
C TYR A 330 20.56 9.66 -4.54
N ALA A 331 21.18 10.46 -5.40
CA ALA A 331 22.34 10.07 -6.18
C ALA A 331 23.39 11.18 -6.24
N THR A 332 24.64 10.82 -6.00
CA THR A 332 25.78 11.73 -6.15
C THR A 332 25.98 12.13 -7.61
N PHE A 333 26.53 13.33 -7.80
CA PHE A 333 26.84 13.96 -9.09
C PHE A 333 25.68 13.97 -10.10
N THR A 334 24.45 14.10 -9.60
CA THR A 334 23.23 14.09 -10.41
C THR A 334 22.62 15.48 -10.47
N THR A 335 22.39 15.98 -11.68
CA THR A 335 21.79 17.30 -11.94
C THR A 335 20.28 17.23 -12.04
N ILE A 336 19.60 18.38 -11.97
CA ILE A 336 18.15 18.46 -12.15
C ILE A 336 17.68 17.89 -13.51
N GLU A 337 18.46 18.12 -14.57
CA GLU A 337 18.17 17.57 -15.90
C GLU A 337 18.21 16.03 -15.89
N ALA A 338 19.19 15.45 -15.21
CA ALA A 338 19.31 14.01 -15.08
C ALA A 338 18.14 13.41 -14.27
N LEU A 339 17.63 14.13 -13.26
CA LEU A 339 16.44 13.71 -12.49
C LEU A 339 15.17 13.73 -13.35
N MET A 340 14.98 14.78 -14.17
CA MET A 340 13.85 14.86 -15.09
C MET A 340 13.86 13.72 -16.12
N ILE A 341 15.01 13.45 -16.75
CA ILE A 341 15.17 12.33 -17.70
C ILE A 341 14.91 10.98 -17.00
N GLN A 342 15.37 10.81 -15.76
CA GLN A 342 15.09 9.60 -14.99
C GLN A 342 13.60 9.44 -14.68
N THR A 343 12.89 10.54 -14.42
CA THR A 343 11.45 10.53 -14.16
C THR A 343 10.65 10.15 -15.40
N GLU A 344 10.97 10.74 -16.56
CA GLU A 344 10.39 10.38 -17.86
C GLU A 344 10.61 8.87 -18.12
N SER A 345 11.87 8.42 -17.99
CA SER A 345 12.24 7.02 -18.17
C SER A 345 11.50 6.07 -17.24
N LEU A 346 11.29 6.45 -15.96
CA LEU A 346 10.53 5.64 -15.01
C LEU A 346 9.08 5.45 -15.45
N LEU A 347 8.41 6.53 -15.89
CA LEU A 347 7.02 6.47 -16.33
C LEU A 347 6.84 5.67 -17.63
N HIS A 348 7.73 5.85 -18.61
CA HIS A 348 7.70 5.05 -19.85
C HIS A 348 8.00 3.56 -19.59
N ASN A 349 8.92 3.25 -18.68
CA ASN A 349 9.22 1.87 -18.29
C ASN A 349 8.02 1.23 -17.55
N MET A 350 7.40 1.97 -16.63
CA MET A 350 6.21 1.52 -15.91
C MET A 350 5.07 1.22 -16.90
N PHE A 351 4.87 2.10 -17.86
CA PHE A 351 3.88 1.93 -18.92
C PHE A 351 4.11 0.66 -19.73
N THR A 352 5.34 0.48 -20.22
CA THR A 352 5.76 -0.71 -20.98
C THR A 352 5.59 -1.99 -20.15
N PHE A 353 5.95 -1.93 -18.86
CA PHE A 353 5.77 -3.04 -17.93
C PHE A 353 4.30 -3.44 -17.80
N LEU A 354 3.39 -2.48 -17.59
CA LEU A 354 1.97 -2.75 -17.46
C LEU A 354 1.37 -3.32 -18.75
N ALA A 355 1.77 -2.80 -19.92
CA ALA A 355 1.36 -3.33 -21.22
C ALA A 355 1.86 -4.77 -21.46
N SER A 356 2.99 -5.16 -20.86
CA SER A 356 3.54 -6.53 -20.97
C SER A 356 2.83 -7.57 -20.08
N LEU A 357 2.00 -7.14 -19.14
CA LEU A 357 1.32 -8.05 -18.22
C LEU A 357 0.17 -8.81 -18.92
N PRO A 358 -0.14 -10.06 -18.49
CA PRO A 358 -1.23 -10.83 -19.08
C PRO A 358 -2.57 -10.10 -18.99
N HIS A 359 -3.38 -10.21 -20.05
CA HIS A 359 -4.72 -9.59 -20.11
C HIS A 359 -5.57 -9.90 -18.87
N GLU A 360 -5.49 -11.12 -18.34
CA GLU A 360 -6.26 -11.54 -17.16
C GLU A 360 -5.98 -10.66 -15.93
N MET A 361 -4.74 -10.16 -15.80
CA MET A 361 -4.33 -9.28 -14.71
C MET A 361 -4.71 -7.83 -15.00
N THR A 362 -4.66 -7.41 -16.26
CA THR A 362 -4.85 -6.01 -16.63
C THR A 362 -6.27 -5.65 -17.02
N SER A 363 -7.20 -6.62 -17.13
CA SER A 363 -8.58 -6.45 -17.61
C SER A 363 -9.42 -5.38 -16.88
N HIS A 364 -9.07 -5.08 -15.63
CA HIS A 364 -9.73 -4.08 -14.80
C HIS A 364 -9.18 -2.66 -14.99
N LEU A 365 -8.03 -2.53 -15.65
CA LEU A 365 -7.38 -1.24 -15.91
C LEU A 365 -8.07 -0.50 -17.08
N PRO A 366 -7.96 0.83 -17.18
CA PRO A 366 -8.38 1.59 -18.35
C PRO A 366 -7.70 1.12 -19.64
N ASP A 367 -8.43 1.08 -20.76
CA ASP A 367 -7.89 0.69 -22.07
C ASP A 367 -6.76 1.61 -22.55
N SER A 368 -6.80 2.88 -22.15
CA SER A 368 -5.75 3.85 -22.44
C SER A 368 -4.39 3.44 -21.86
N ILE A 369 -4.38 2.71 -20.73
CA ILE A 369 -3.13 2.34 -20.03
C ILE A 369 -2.52 1.05 -20.55
N VAL A 370 -3.32 0.17 -21.17
CA VAL A 370 -2.87 -1.18 -21.60
C VAL A 370 -2.96 -1.39 -23.11
N HIS A 371 -3.39 -0.39 -23.88
CA HIS A 371 -3.60 -0.42 -25.34
C HIS A 371 -4.14 -1.74 -25.88
N ARG A 372 -5.32 -2.17 -25.41
CA ARG A 372 -5.91 -3.48 -25.77
C ARG A 372 -6.30 -3.64 -27.25
N ASN A 373 -6.28 -2.57 -28.03
CA ASN A 373 -6.74 -2.55 -29.43
C ASN A 373 -5.62 -2.61 -30.48
N PHE A 374 -4.35 -2.83 -30.11
CA PHE A 374 -3.24 -2.85 -31.08
C PHE A 374 -2.85 -4.28 -31.51
N SER A 375 -2.95 -4.53 -32.82
CA SER A 375 -2.72 -5.82 -33.48
C SER A 375 -1.35 -5.91 -34.19
N GLY A 376 -0.35 -5.17 -33.72
CA GLY A 376 1.03 -5.30 -34.22
C GLY A 376 1.84 -4.01 -34.18
N ILE A 377 3.07 -4.15 -33.69
CA ILE A 377 4.28 -3.33 -33.88
C ILE A 377 4.09 -1.82 -33.65
N GLN A 378 4.60 -1.38 -32.51
CA GLN A 378 4.70 0.00 -31.99
C GLN A 378 3.47 0.42 -31.16
N LEU A 379 3.65 0.36 -29.83
CA LEU A 379 2.72 0.98 -28.87
C LEU A 379 2.94 2.49 -28.97
N ASP A 380 1.91 3.25 -29.32
CA ASP A 380 1.96 4.70 -29.12
C ASP A 380 2.20 4.96 -27.62
N PRO A 381 3.14 5.84 -27.27
CA PRO A 381 3.46 6.06 -25.87
C PRO A 381 2.31 6.82 -25.20
N TYR A 382 1.86 6.34 -24.05
CA TYR A 382 0.80 7.00 -23.25
C TYR A 382 1.18 8.41 -22.80
N PHE A 383 2.49 8.65 -22.65
CA PHE A 383 3.04 9.96 -22.38
C PHE A 383 3.93 10.40 -23.54
N PRO A 384 4.06 11.71 -23.81
CA PRO A 384 5.02 12.19 -24.79
C PRO A 384 6.46 11.77 -24.41
N ASP A 385 7.35 11.68 -25.40
CA ASP A 385 8.75 11.30 -25.19
C ASP A 385 9.50 12.28 -24.28
N ARG A 386 9.10 13.56 -24.32
CA ARG A 386 9.60 14.62 -23.44
C ARG A 386 8.43 15.39 -22.87
N PHE A 387 8.50 15.66 -21.58
CA PHE A 387 7.46 16.41 -20.89
C PHE A 387 7.66 17.92 -21.08
N ALA A 388 6.55 18.65 -21.10
CA ALA A 388 6.60 20.11 -21.19
C ALA A 388 7.31 20.68 -19.96
N ARG A 389 7.94 21.85 -20.09
CA ARG A 389 8.64 22.53 -19.00
C ARG A 389 8.14 23.95 -18.87
N LEU A 390 7.72 24.32 -17.67
CA LEU A 390 7.18 25.63 -17.34
C LEU A 390 8.03 26.25 -16.22
N PRO A 391 8.91 27.22 -16.54
CA PRO A 391 9.62 27.99 -15.53
C PRO A 391 8.65 28.78 -14.65
N PHE A 392 8.73 28.62 -13.33
CA PHE A 392 7.75 29.11 -12.37
C PHE A 392 7.45 30.61 -12.52
N ILE A 393 8.47 31.46 -12.40
CA ILE A 393 8.32 32.93 -12.41
C ILE A 393 7.85 33.42 -13.78
N PRO A 394 8.53 33.12 -14.91
CA PRO A 394 8.08 33.56 -16.23
C PRO A 394 6.66 33.12 -16.59
N THR A 395 6.30 31.87 -16.27
CA THR A 395 4.95 31.35 -16.55
C THR A 395 3.90 32.07 -15.71
N LEU A 396 4.20 32.35 -14.43
CA LEU A 396 3.30 33.09 -13.55
C LEU A 396 3.09 34.53 -14.04
N GLU A 397 4.18 35.22 -14.41
CA GLU A 397 4.11 36.59 -14.93
C GLU A 397 3.33 36.68 -16.25
N GLN A 398 3.49 35.69 -17.13
CA GLN A 398 2.75 35.59 -18.38
C GLN A 398 1.26 35.34 -18.13
N ALA A 399 0.91 34.42 -17.22
CA ALA A 399 -0.47 34.08 -16.91
C ALA A 399 -1.21 35.22 -16.21
N MET A 400 -0.52 35.97 -15.34
CA MET A 400 -1.04 37.16 -14.67
C MET A 400 -1.00 38.43 -15.54
N ALA A 401 -0.27 38.41 -16.66
CA ALA A 401 0.08 39.57 -17.47
C ALA A 401 0.74 40.72 -16.65
N ARG A 402 1.54 40.37 -15.63
CA ARG A 402 2.19 41.32 -14.72
C ARG A 402 3.49 40.75 -14.15
N PRO A 403 4.56 41.57 -13.99
CA PRO A 403 5.78 41.10 -13.34
C PRO A 403 5.58 40.84 -11.84
N LEU A 404 6.33 39.89 -11.31
CA LEU A 404 6.43 39.63 -9.88
C LEU A 404 7.34 40.67 -9.21
N PRO A 405 7.07 41.03 -7.94
CA PRO A 405 7.99 41.86 -7.17
C PRO A 405 9.31 41.13 -6.92
N ASP A 406 10.34 41.89 -6.55
CA ASP A 406 11.62 41.32 -6.14
C ASP A 406 11.48 40.53 -4.83
N LEU A 407 11.52 39.20 -4.94
CA LEU A 407 11.36 38.28 -3.82
C LEU A 407 12.52 38.33 -2.82
N SER A 408 13.65 38.94 -3.17
CA SER A 408 14.79 39.12 -2.26
C SER A 408 14.73 40.41 -1.43
N SER A 409 13.81 41.32 -1.77
CA SER A 409 13.61 42.58 -1.05
C SER A 409 12.96 42.36 0.32
N SER A 410 13.28 43.23 1.27
CA SER A 410 12.58 43.28 2.57
C SER A 410 11.10 43.65 2.44
N THR A 411 10.68 44.21 1.30
CA THR A 411 9.27 44.56 0.99
C THR A 411 8.52 43.44 0.28
N ALA A 412 9.16 42.31 -0.04
CA ALA A 412 8.56 41.25 -0.85
C ALA A 412 7.20 40.77 -0.30
N HIS A 413 7.07 40.67 1.03
CA HIS A 413 5.82 40.27 1.68
C HIS A 413 4.68 41.27 1.44
N THR A 414 4.92 42.57 1.66
CA THR A 414 3.91 43.62 1.45
C THR A 414 3.54 43.75 -0.02
N ASP A 415 4.53 43.64 -0.90
CA ASP A 415 4.34 43.76 -2.35
C ASP A 415 3.49 42.59 -2.90
N LEU A 416 3.71 41.37 -2.39
CA LEU A 416 2.87 40.22 -2.71
C LEU A 416 1.43 40.37 -2.18
N LEU A 417 1.24 40.93 -0.98
CA LEU A 417 -0.12 41.19 -0.46
C LEU A 417 -0.87 42.21 -1.33
N ASP A 418 -0.19 43.26 -1.79
CA ASP A 418 -0.79 44.23 -2.69
C ASP A 418 -1.08 43.63 -4.07
N LEU A 419 -0.23 42.71 -4.54
CA LEU A 419 -0.50 41.94 -5.75
C LEU A 419 -1.79 41.12 -5.63
N PHE A 420 -2.03 40.41 -4.52
CA PHE A 420 -3.27 39.67 -4.30
C PHE A 420 -4.52 40.56 -4.34
N LYS A 421 -4.44 41.80 -3.80
CA LYS A 421 -5.53 42.77 -3.89
C LYS A 421 -5.82 43.18 -5.34
N HIS A 422 -4.79 43.32 -6.16
CA HIS A 422 -4.94 43.70 -7.57
C HIS A 422 -5.46 42.59 -8.46
N VAL A 423 -5.07 41.35 -8.15
CA VAL A 423 -5.44 40.16 -8.93
C VAL A 423 -6.80 39.59 -8.46
N GLU A 424 -7.40 40.20 -7.43
CA GLU A 424 -8.70 39.83 -6.85
C GLU A 424 -8.77 38.35 -6.38
N LEU A 425 -7.63 37.79 -5.95
CA LEU A 425 -7.55 36.44 -5.41
C LEU A 425 -7.76 36.42 -3.89
N PRO A 426 -8.43 35.38 -3.35
CA PRO A 426 -8.54 35.22 -1.91
C PRO A 426 -7.16 34.98 -1.30
N LEU A 427 -6.86 35.70 -0.23
CA LEU A 427 -5.63 35.50 0.53
C LEU A 427 -5.67 34.12 1.23
N PRO A 428 -4.57 33.36 1.22
CA PRO A 428 -4.47 32.13 2.00
C PRO A 428 -4.58 32.43 3.50
N SER A 429 -4.96 31.43 4.28
CA SER A 429 -5.07 31.53 5.75
C SER A 429 -3.74 31.94 6.40
N ASN A 430 -2.64 31.39 5.89
CA ASN A 430 -1.28 31.71 6.31
C ASN A 430 -0.60 32.55 5.22
N GLN A 431 -0.38 33.83 5.49
CA GLN A 431 0.09 34.80 4.50
C GLN A 431 1.62 34.92 4.45
N THR A 432 2.35 33.82 4.61
CA THR A 432 3.81 33.84 4.45
C THR A 432 4.18 33.93 2.97
N VAL A 433 5.37 34.45 2.65
CA VAL A 433 5.84 34.55 1.26
C VAL A 433 5.73 33.20 0.51
N PRO A 434 6.16 32.05 1.08
CA PRO A 434 5.98 30.75 0.44
C PRO A 434 4.51 30.43 0.12
N ASN A 435 3.59 30.61 1.07
CA ASN A 435 2.19 30.25 0.88
C ASN A 435 1.47 31.18 -0.12
N LEU A 436 1.88 32.44 -0.21
CA LEU A 436 1.37 33.37 -1.22
C LEU A 436 1.81 32.93 -2.63
N LEU A 437 3.07 32.52 -2.80
CA LEU A 437 3.59 32.01 -4.08
C LEU A 437 2.96 30.69 -4.47
N ASP A 438 2.77 29.78 -3.51
CA ASP A 438 2.09 28.49 -3.70
C ASP A 438 0.64 28.71 -4.18
N ALA A 439 -0.12 29.58 -3.50
CA ALA A 439 -1.49 29.91 -3.90
C ALA A 439 -1.59 30.53 -5.31
N LEU A 440 -0.60 31.34 -5.71
CA LEU A 440 -0.52 31.86 -7.08
C LEU A 440 -0.24 30.74 -8.10
N SER A 441 0.68 29.83 -7.79
CA SER A 441 0.99 28.66 -8.63
C SER A 441 -0.22 27.77 -8.82
N SER A 442 -0.93 27.44 -7.74
CA SER A 442 -2.14 26.62 -7.78
C SER A 442 -3.26 27.23 -8.61
N HIS A 443 -3.35 28.56 -8.68
CA HIS A 443 -4.36 29.23 -9.49
C HIS A 443 -3.98 29.36 -10.96
N TYR A 444 -2.71 29.66 -11.27
CA TYR A 444 -2.28 30.04 -12.62
C TYR A 444 -1.48 28.98 -13.37
N ILE A 445 -0.63 28.21 -12.69
CA ILE A 445 0.33 27.30 -13.32
C ILE A 445 -0.20 25.86 -13.33
N GLU A 446 -0.65 25.35 -12.18
CA GLU A 446 -1.11 23.96 -12.06
C GLU A 446 -2.23 23.60 -13.07
N PRO A 447 -3.22 24.47 -13.35
CA PRO A 447 -4.25 24.16 -14.35
C PRO A 447 -3.75 24.05 -15.80
N LEU A 448 -2.56 24.60 -16.10
CA LEU A 448 -1.93 24.47 -17.43
C LEU A 448 -1.34 23.08 -17.66
N CYS A 449 -1.11 22.33 -16.58
CA CYS A 449 -0.47 21.01 -16.60
C CYS A 449 -1.51 19.89 -16.86
N THR A 450 -2.15 19.92 -18.03
CA THR A 450 -3.08 18.86 -18.46
C THR A 450 -2.32 17.57 -18.78
N GLU A 451 -1.32 17.68 -19.65
CA GLU A 451 -0.33 16.64 -19.95
C GLU A 451 0.80 16.63 -18.91
N PRO A 452 1.60 15.56 -18.80
CA PRO A 452 2.78 15.53 -17.94
C PRO A 452 3.69 16.72 -18.21
N THR A 453 3.84 17.56 -17.20
CA THR A 453 4.54 18.83 -17.29
C THR A 453 5.40 19.03 -16.05
N PHE A 454 6.66 19.42 -16.25
CA PHE A 454 7.54 19.86 -15.19
C PHE A 454 7.36 21.35 -14.93
N ILE A 455 6.99 21.72 -13.72
CA ILE A 455 7.16 23.09 -13.23
C ILE A 455 8.59 23.18 -12.71
N THR A 456 9.39 24.11 -13.22
CA THR A 456 10.83 24.21 -12.94
C THR A 456 11.21 25.56 -12.35
N GLU A 457 12.38 25.67 -11.74
CA GLU A 457 12.95 26.94 -11.26
C GLU A 457 12.08 27.64 -10.21
N HIS A 458 11.58 26.87 -9.24
CA HIS A 458 10.79 27.41 -8.13
C HIS A 458 11.57 28.50 -7.38
N PRO A 459 10.90 29.59 -6.94
CA PRO A 459 11.49 30.57 -6.04
C PRO A 459 12.20 29.93 -4.83
N ALA A 460 13.35 30.47 -4.45
CA ALA A 460 14.14 29.91 -3.34
C ALA A 460 13.37 29.87 -2.01
N ALA A 461 12.45 30.81 -1.79
CA ALA A 461 11.58 30.85 -0.61
C ALA A 461 10.68 29.60 -0.47
N LEU A 462 10.31 28.93 -1.57
CA LEU A 462 9.53 27.69 -1.56
C LEU A 462 10.37 26.43 -1.30
N SER A 463 11.70 26.54 -1.38
CA SER A 463 12.60 25.40 -1.60
C SER A 463 13.78 25.41 -0.61
N PRO A 464 13.49 25.17 0.70
CA PRO A 464 14.43 25.33 1.81
C PRO A 464 15.63 24.35 1.79
N LEU A 465 15.51 23.25 1.06
CA LEU A 465 16.49 22.16 1.01
C LEU A 465 17.12 22.01 -0.39
N SER A 466 16.67 22.82 -1.36
CA SER A 466 17.17 22.81 -2.73
C SER A 466 18.23 23.88 -2.91
N LYS A 467 19.23 23.59 -3.74
CA LYS A 467 20.29 24.51 -4.13
C LYS A 467 19.72 25.72 -4.87
N SER A 468 20.14 26.92 -4.46
CA SER A 468 19.64 28.19 -5.01
C SER A 468 20.64 28.83 -5.98
N PHE A 469 20.13 29.52 -6.99
CA PHE A 469 20.91 30.30 -7.96
C PHE A 469 20.10 31.49 -8.48
N THR A 470 20.77 32.52 -9.00
CA THR A 470 20.10 33.67 -9.62
C THR A 470 19.70 33.30 -11.05
N CYS A 471 18.40 33.40 -11.35
CA CYS A 471 17.90 33.15 -12.69
C CYS A 471 18.46 34.21 -13.66
N PRO A 472 19.13 33.82 -14.76
CA PRO A 472 19.69 34.78 -15.71
C PRO A 472 18.63 35.56 -16.51
N ILE A 473 17.39 35.06 -16.57
CA ILE A 473 16.29 35.69 -17.31
C ILE A 473 15.56 36.72 -16.44
N THR A 474 15.17 36.33 -15.22
CA THR A 474 14.34 37.18 -14.34
C THR A 474 15.16 37.99 -13.35
N GLY A 475 16.44 37.64 -13.13
CA GLY A 475 17.29 38.23 -12.09
C GLY A 475 16.90 37.82 -10.67
N GLN A 476 15.87 37.00 -10.48
CA GLN A 476 15.38 36.58 -9.17
C GLN A 476 16.11 35.35 -8.65
N LEU A 477 16.09 35.16 -7.33
CA LEU A 477 16.67 33.98 -6.67
C LEU A 477 15.72 32.78 -6.77
N VAL A 478 16.12 31.78 -7.56
CA VAL A 478 15.38 30.54 -7.81
C VAL A 478 16.16 29.34 -7.28
N SER A 479 15.52 28.18 -7.27
CA SER A 479 16.09 26.91 -6.85
C SER A 479 16.12 25.92 -8.01
N ALA A 480 17.14 25.07 -8.03
CA ALA A 480 17.29 23.97 -8.99
C ALA A 480 16.33 22.82 -8.63
N ARG A 481 15.03 23.10 -8.76
CA ARG A 481 13.90 22.23 -8.42
C ARG A 481 12.98 22.05 -9.63
N ALA A 482 12.39 20.87 -9.71
CA ALA A 482 11.33 20.54 -10.64
C ALA A 482 10.24 19.73 -9.94
N GLU A 483 8.99 19.97 -10.30
CA GLU A 483 7.84 19.18 -9.86
C GLU A 483 7.09 18.66 -11.07
N LEU A 484 6.77 17.38 -11.07
CA LEU A 484 5.97 16.76 -12.11
C LEU A 484 4.49 16.87 -11.79
N PHE A 485 3.75 17.54 -12.67
CA PHE A 485 2.30 17.61 -12.63
C PHE A 485 1.67 16.83 -13.78
N ILE A 486 0.58 16.12 -13.49
CA ILE A 486 -0.26 15.42 -14.48
C ILE A 486 -1.72 15.67 -14.11
N GLU A 487 -2.54 16.15 -15.04
CA GLU A 487 -3.93 16.56 -14.80
C GLU A 487 -4.10 17.52 -13.61
N GLY A 488 -3.18 18.49 -13.49
CA GLY A 488 -3.18 19.49 -12.40
C GLY A 488 -2.90 18.89 -11.01
N ARG A 489 -2.22 17.75 -10.92
CA ARG A 489 -1.83 17.12 -9.65
C ARG A 489 -0.34 16.84 -9.63
N GLU A 490 0.30 17.13 -8.51
CA GLU A 490 1.70 16.80 -8.27
C GLU A 490 1.89 15.28 -8.11
N TYR A 491 2.87 14.70 -8.81
CA TYR A 491 3.25 13.29 -8.70
C TYR A 491 4.64 13.10 -8.11
N ALA A 492 5.60 13.93 -8.51
CA ALA A 492 6.99 13.85 -8.07
C ALA A 492 7.57 15.24 -7.84
N ASN A 493 8.47 15.34 -6.88
CA ASN A 493 9.24 16.53 -6.56
C ASN A 493 10.73 16.15 -6.57
N MET A 494 11.57 16.96 -7.19
CA MET A 494 12.99 16.66 -7.36
C MET A 494 13.82 17.92 -7.41
N TYR A 495 15.04 17.86 -6.89
CA TYR A 495 15.92 19.02 -6.84
C TYR A 495 17.38 18.63 -6.70
N GLU A 496 18.26 19.57 -7.06
CA GLU A 496 19.65 19.52 -6.61
C GLU A 496 19.70 19.90 -5.13
N GLU A 497 20.35 19.05 -4.35
CA GLU A 497 20.40 19.16 -2.90
C GLU A 497 21.28 20.34 -2.47
N GLU A 498 20.80 21.11 -1.50
CA GLU A 498 21.64 22.08 -0.82
C GLU A 498 22.72 21.35 -0.03
N ASN A 499 23.97 21.66 -0.36
CA ASN A 499 25.14 21.02 0.19
C ASN A 499 26.10 22.00 0.87
N SER A 500 25.76 23.30 0.91
CA SER A 500 26.45 24.30 1.71
C SER A 500 25.83 24.39 3.11
N PRO A 501 26.57 24.10 4.19
CA PRO A 501 26.05 24.21 5.56
C PRO A 501 25.64 25.65 5.90
N PHE A 502 26.32 26.65 5.34
CA PHE A 502 26.01 28.07 5.58
C PHE A 502 24.68 28.50 4.95
N GLU A 503 24.46 28.12 3.69
CA GLU A 503 23.20 28.42 3.01
C GLU A 503 22.05 27.61 3.60
N GLN A 504 22.29 26.36 3.97
CA GLN A 504 21.28 25.53 4.63
C GLN A 504 20.86 26.13 5.98
N ARG A 505 21.81 26.65 6.77
CA ARG A 505 21.52 27.36 8.02
C ARG A 505 20.65 28.59 7.78
N ARG A 506 21.01 29.44 6.81
CA ARG A 506 20.20 30.63 6.44
C ARG A 506 18.76 30.23 6.11
N LYS A 507 18.58 29.19 5.28
CA LYS A 507 17.25 28.69 4.88
C LYS A 507 16.46 28.11 6.05
N PHE A 508 17.12 27.45 7.01
CA PHE A 508 16.46 26.98 8.23
C PHE A 508 16.03 28.12 9.15
N GLU A 509 16.83 29.18 9.27
CA GLU A 509 16.47 30.39 10.01
C GLU A 509 15.26 31.09 9.36
N GLU A 510 15.25 31.23 8.03
CA GLU A 510 14.11 31.77 7.27
C GLU A 510 12.84 30.92 7.47
N GLN A 511 12.94 29.59 7.40
CA GLN A 511 11.81 28.71 7.68
C GLN A 511 11.27 28.85 9.10
N LEU A 512 12.18 28.97 10.07
CA LEU A 512 11.80 29.11 11.47
C LEU A 512 11.06 30.43 11.71
N GLU A 513 11.51 31.50 11.04
CA GLU A 513 10.82 32.79 11.08
C GLU A 513 9.40 32.69 10.48
N TYR A 514 9.24 32.04 9.33
CA TYR A 514 7.90 31.79 8.77
C TYR A 514 7.02 30.96 9.69
N ARG A 515 7.57 29.97 10.41
CA ARG A 515 6.82 29.18 11.39
C ARG A 515 6.37 30.04 12.57
N ARG A 516 7.25 30.89 13.11
CA ARG A 516 6.92 31.82 14.21
C ARG A 516 5.88 32.86 13.84
N GLN A 517 5.84 33.30 12.58
CA GLN A 517 4.79 34.19 12.07
C GLN A 517 3.41 33.53 12.08
N VAL A 518 3.35 32.22 11.84
CA VAL A 518 2.09 31.44 11.81
C VAL A 518 1.70 30.97 13.22
N ASP A 519 2.69 30.53 14.00
CA ASP A 519 2.55 30.01 15.35
C ASP A 519 3.59 30.69 16.27
N PRO A 520 3.22 31.77 16.97
CA PRO A 520 4.14 32.50 17.84
C PRO A 520 4.72 31.65 18.99
N ASP A 521 4.03 30.58 19.39
CA ASP A 521 4.45 29.64 20.43
C ASP A 521 5.28 28.47 19.86
N CYS A 522 5.69 28.54 18.59
CA CYS A 522 6.45 27.48 17.93
C CYS A 522 7.82 27.25 18.60
N GLU A 523 7.95 26.13 19.29
CA GLU A 523 9.20 25.63 19.89
C GLU A 523 10.09 24.88 18.89
N ALA A 524 9.89 25.06 17.58
CA ALA A 524 10.75 24.40 16.59
C ALA A 524 12.18 24.94 16.68
N GLU A 525 13.14 24.03 16.67
CA GLU A 525 14.57 24.36 16.66
C GLU A 525 15.18 24.02 15.31
N ILE A 526 16.31 24.66 15.01
CA ILE A 526 17.13 24.33 13.84
C ILE A 526 17.75 22.95 14.08
N ASP A 527 17.75 22.08 13.06
CA ASP A 527 18.40 20.78 13.14
C ASP A 527 19.92 20.93 13.02
N GLU A 528 20.55 21.33 14.12
CA GLU A 528 22.01 21.46 14.23
C GLU A 528 22.73 20.14 13.91
N SER A 529 22.10 19.01 14.23
CA SER A 529 22.67 17.69 13.97
C SER A 529 22.74 17.37 12.47
N TYR A 530 21.88 17.99 11.65
CA TYR A 530 21.91 17.87 10.20
C TYR A 530 22.87 18.89 9.57
N LEU A 531 23.01 20.08 10.15
CA LEU A 531 24.03 21.03 9.72
C LEU A 531 25.43 20.45 9.91
N GLU A 532 25.70 19.79 11.05
CA GLU A 532 26.96 19.07 11.28
C GLU A 532 27.22 18.01 10.20
N VAL A 533 26.18 17.30 9.74
CA VAL A 533 26.31 16.32 8.64
C VAL A 533 26.78 16.98 7.34
N LEU A 534 26.28 18.17 7.02
CA LEU A 534 26.71 18.91 5.84
C LEU A 534 28.16 19.40 5.97
N GLU A 535 28.62 19.70 7.19
CA GLU A 535 30.01 20.05 7.48
C GLU A 535 30.98 18.90 7.22
N TRP A 536 30.53 17.64 7.36
CA TRP A 536 31.30 16.45 6.93
C TRP A 536 31.39 16.29 5.41
N GLY A 537 30.66 17.10 4.64
CA GLY A 537 30.77 17.21 3.19
C GLY A 537 29.75 16.35 2.45
N LEU A 538 28.61 16.96 2.11
CA LEU A 538 27.67 16.37 1.16
C LEU A 538 28.18 16.63 -0.27
N PRO A 539 28.50 15.59 -1.08
CA PRO A 539 28.82 15.78 -2.49
C PRO A 539 27.64 16.41 -3.24
N PRO A 540 27.87 17.03 -4.42
CA PRO A 540 26.77 17.45 -5.29
C PRO A 540 25.81 16.28 -5.49
N THR A 541 24.56 16.42 -5.08
CA THR A 541 23.60 15.31 -5.00
C THR A 541 22.28 15.77 -5.61
N GLY A 542 21.63 14.88 -6.34
CA GLY A 542 20.25 15.07 -6.78
C GLY A 542 19.33 14.18 -5.96
N GLY A 543 18.27 14.76 -5.41
CA GLY A 543 17.21 14.04 -4.71
C GLY A 543 15.90 14.09 -5.46
N TRP A 544 15.10 13.05 -5.25
CA TRP A 544 13.84 12.85 -5.92
C TRP A 544 12.88 12.14 -4.98
N GLY A 545 11.62 12.55 -4.99
CA GLY A 545 10.54 11.92 -4.25
C GLY A 545 9.28 11.81 -5.10
N MET A 546 8.54 10.70 -4.95
CA MET A 546 7.27 10.48 -5.63
C MET A 546 6.27 9.73 -4.75
N GLY A 547 5.02 10.19 -4.77
CA GLY A 547 3.91 9.53 -4.08
C GLY A 547 3.48 8.26 -4.80
N ILE A 548 3.72 7.09 -4.20
CA ILE A 548 3.38 5.79 -4.81
C ILE A 548 1.86 5.63 -4.89
N ASP A 549 1.10 6.11 -3.91
CA ASP A 549 -0.35 6.01 -3.93
C ASP A 549 -0.96 6.76 -5.13
N ARG A 550 -0.49 7.98 -5.41
CA ARG A 550 -0.90 8.75 -6.60
C ARG A 550 -0.48 8.04 -7.88
N LEU A 551 0.74 7.48 -7.94
CA LEU A 551 1.19 6.70 -9.09
C LEU A 551 0.28 5.49 -9.35
N VAL A 552 -0.12 4.76 -8.31
CA VAL A 552 -1.04 3.62 -8.44
C VAL A 552 -2.41 4.11 -8.91
N MET A 553 -2.91 5.23 -8.39
CA MET A 553 -4.17 5.84 -8.85
C MET A 553 -4.14 6.11 -10.35
N LEU A 554 -3.06 6.73 -10.85
CA LEU A 554 -2.85 7.02 -12.26
C LEU A 554 -2.90 5.74 -13.11
N PHE A 555 -2.08 4.74 -12.78
CA PHE A 555 -1.99 3.51 -13.58
C PHE A 555 -3.17 2.54 -13.42
N THR A 556 -4.02 2.75 -12.42
CA THR A 556 -5.25 1.95 -12.22
C THR A 556 -6.53 2.69 -12.58
N GLY A 557 -6.44 3.96 -12.99
CA GLY A 557 -7.60 4.80 -13.30
C GLY A 557 -8.46 5.15 -12.08
N ARG A 558 -7.94 4.99 -10.86
CA ARG A 558 -8.67 5.27 -9.62
C ARG A 558 -8.59 6.74 -9.29
N LYS A 559 -9.72 7.34 -8.93
CA LYS A 559 -9.80 8.79 -8.65
C LYS A 559 -9.54 9.14 -7.19
N ARG A 560 -9.69 8.18 -6.27
CA ARG A 560 -9.54 8.38 -4.83
C ARG A 560 -8.39 7.53 -4.27
N ILE A 561 -7.60 8.11 -3.39
CA ILE A 561 -6.50 7.43 -2.69
C ILE A 561 -6.99 6.25 -1.85
N GLY A 562 -8.19 6.36 -1.27
CA GLY A 562 -8.82 5.28 -0.51
C GLY A 562 -9.06 4.01 -1.32
N ASP A 563 -9.19 4.10 -2.65
CA ASP A 563 -9.44 2.94 -3.52
C ASP A 563 -8.15 2.15 -3.82
N VAL A 564 -6.97 2.75 -3.60
CA VAL A 564 -5.67 2.09 -3.78
C VAL A 564 -5.03 1.65 -2.46
N LEU A 565 -5.68 1.97 -1.34
CA LEU A 565 -5.29 1.57 0.01
C LEU A 565 -6.12 0.35 0.47
N PRO A 566 -5.50 -0.78 0.87
CA PRO A 566 -6.22 -2.02 1.22
C PRO A 566 -7.29 -1.88 2.31
N PHE A 567 -7.14 -0.89 3.19
CA PHE A 567 -8.08 -0.61 4.28
C PHE A 567 -8.70 0.80 4.20
N GLY A 568 -8.61 1.44 3.03
CA GLY A 568 -9.08 2.80 2.80
C GLY A 568 -8.29 3.85 3.59
N THR A 569 -8.96 4.93 3.97
CA THR A 569 -8.34 6.07 4.67
C THR A 569 -8.33 5.89 6.19
N LEU A 570 -7.66 6.80 6.91
CA LEU A 570 -7.63 6.79 8.37
C LEU A 570 -9.04 6.74 9.00
N ARG A 571 -10.04 7.44 8.43
CA ARG A 571 -11.44 7.37 8.89
C ARG A 571 -12.00 5.96 8.80
N ASN A 572 -11.71 5.25 7.70
CA ASN A 572 -12.17 3.88 7.50
C ASN A 572 -11.58 2.97 8.59
N VAL A 573 -10.27 3.06 8.82
CA VAL A 573 -9.54 2.23 9.78
C VAL A 573 -10.03 2.45 11.22
N VAL A 574 -10.21 3.69 11.65
CA VAL A 574 -10.76 4.00 12.99
C VAL A 574 -12.22 3.52 13.10
N GLY A 575 -12.99 3.64 12.02
CA GLY A 575 -14.37 3.14 11.93
C GLY A 575 -14.51 1.63 12.07
N LEU A 576 -13.50 0.84 11.66
CA LEU A 576 -13.53 -0.64 11.78
C LEU A 576 -13.69 -1.13 13.22
N ARG A 577 -13.16 -0.39 14.21
CA ARG A 577 -13.29 -0.74 15.63
C ARG A 577 -14.58 -0.21 16.29
N GLY A 578 -15.48 0.41 15.52
CA GLY A 578 -16.76 0.94 16.02
C GLY A 578 -16.63 2.13 16.99
N ARG A 579 -15.43 2.74 17.09
CA ARG A 579 -15.14 3.83 18.04
C ARG A 579 -15.42 5.22 17.48
N TRP A 580 -15.46 5.37 16.16
CA TRP A 580 -15.82 6.65 15.54
C TRP A 580 -17.31 6.65 15.18
N ARG A 581 -18.10 7.30 16.02
CA ARG A 581 -19.38 7.88 15.62
C ARG A 581 -19.03 9.30 15.24
N GLY A 582 -19.04 9.61 13.95
CA GLY A 582 -18.83 10.99 13.51
C GLY A 582 -19.94 11.84 14.12
N ASP A 583 -19.56 12.79 14.97
CA ASP A 583 -20.38 13.95 15.28
C ASP A 583 -20.13 15.01 14.20
#